data_AF-W2TZN2-F1
#
_entry.id   AF-W2TZN2-F1
#
_cell.length_a   1.000
_cell.length_b   1.000
_cell.length_c   1.000
_cell.angle_alpha   90.00
_cell.angle_beta   90.00
_cell.angle_gamma   90.00
#
_symmetry.space_group_name_H-M   'P 1'
#
loop_
_entity.id
_entity.type
_entity.pdbx_description
1 polymer ?
#
loop_
_entity_poly.entity_id
_entity_poly.type
_entity_poly.pdbx_seq_one_letter_code
_entity_poly.pdbx_strand_id
1 'polypeptide(L)'
;MGCGSFIFLDRNFELDKCTIASSIAYYKESDNNYQLLLFPEGTDRGARAVAQSDAFARENGLPQYDYVLHPRTTGFNYLLDVMRKSQYISYVYDITIAYADTIIDSEMRLLKEGVFPKNVHFDVKKYDIGEIPTDPEKSATWLKELWLTKERRLKKFYEADTHKRRLDPSGEGYLWPVKTQGFGYYLAFGFWIMVTTMWLHSIYSYYIIRLYVVVVSLFYLYVLRRYNGIEFLVMKWFAARRKPSMGAGEPPVMAAGQTICVRLRGWAFCFFTLISALLGSIYIITPLLPLIVLRPKLWRKCMDRLIGIWVVMPGSLMSYVFGAKVRVRGDMIDHSKPAVIIMNHRTRLDWLYFWNALYKMDPWLCTSEKITLKGILKYLPGAVLKKYEIERQRSYWTWMTK
;
A
#
# COMPACT_ATOMS: atom_id res chain seq x y z
N MET A 1 -8.16 6.26 6.25
CA MET A 1 -7.20 6.30 5.13
C MET A 1 -7.30 7.58 4.29
N GLY A 2 -8.48 8.22 4.16
CA GLY A 2 -8.66 9.39 3.27
C GLY A 2 -7.79 10.62 3.60
N CYS A 3 -7.44 10.83 4.88
CA CYS A 3 -6.56 11.92 5.29
C CYS A 3 -5.07 11.67 4.94
N GLY A 4 -4.72 10.48 4.45
CA GLY A 4 -3.37 10.11 4.02
C GLY A 4 -2.94 10.74 2.70
N SER A 5 -3.87 11.39 1.98
CA SER A 5 -3.65 11.88 0.62
C SER A 5 -3.21 10.78 -0.36
N PHE A 6 -3.71 9.56 -0.14
CA PHE A 6 -3.57 8.45 -1.09
C PHE A 6 -4.41 8.68 -2.34
N ILE A 7 -3.99 8.09 -3.46
CA ILE A 7 -4.73 8.15 -4.73
C ILE A 7 -5.65 6.93 -4.79
N PHE A 8 -6.96 7.15 -4.91
CA PHE A 8 -7.94 6.07 -5.01
C PHE A 8 -8.43 5.94 -6.45
N LEU A 9 -8.20 4.79 -7.08
CA LEU A 9 -8.50 4.55 -8.50
C LEU A 9 -9.58 3.48 -8.68
N ASP A 10 -10.57 3.76 -9.54
CA ASP A 10 -11.71 2.91 -9.83
C ASP A 10 -11.39 1.79 -10.84
N ARG A 11 -10.13 1.71 -11.31
CA ARG A 11 -9.67 0.76 -12.34
C ARG A 11 -10.37 1.00 -13.68
N ASN A 12 -10.72 2.26 -13.93
CA ASN A 12 -11.28 2.74 -15.18
C ASN A 12 -10.49 3.97 -15.59
N PHE A 13 -9.70 3.82 -16.66
CA PHE A 13 -8.73 4.84 -17.05
C PHE A 13 -9.38 6.22 -17.28
N GLU A 14 -10.56 6.28 -17.92
CA GLU A 14 -11.21 7.56 -18.19
C GLU A 14 -11.69 8.28 -16.92
N LEU A 15 -12.15 7.52 -15.92
CA LEU A 15 -12.52 8.08 -14.61
C LEU A 15 -11.28 8.49 -13.80
N ASP A 16 -10.24 7.68 -13.89
CA ASP A 16 -9.03 7.79 -13.07
C ASP A 16 -8.11 8.95 -13.50
N LYS A 17 -8.18 9.38 -14.77
CA LYS A 17 -7.39 10.51 -15.30
C LYS A 17 -7.50 11.77 -14.45
N CYS A 18 -8.73 12.20 -14.19
CA CYS A 18 -9.00 13.42 -13.42
C CYS A 18 -8.48 13.28 -11.98
N THR A 19 -8.73 12.13 -11.35
CA THR A 19 -8.26 11.85 -9.99
C THR A 19 -6.74 11.92 -9.87
N ILE A 20 -6.01 11.33 -10.83
CA ILE A 20 -4.54 11.40 -10.87
C ILE A 20 -4.10 12.85 -11.04
N ALA A 21 -4.61 13.56 -12.05
CA ALA A 21 -4.22 14.94 -12.33
C ALA A 21 -4.46 15.89 -11.15
N SER A 22 -5.65 15.83 -10.53
CA SER A 22 -5.97 16.63 -9.35
C SER A 22 -5.11 16.28 -8.14
N SER A 23 -4.75 15.00 -7.97
CA SER A 23 -3.86 14.58 -6.87
C SER A 23 -2.45 15.15 -7.04
N ILE A 24 -1.89 15.09 -8.25
CA ILE A 24 -0.56 15.66 -8.53
C ILE A 24 -0.55 17.18 -8.37
N ALA A 25 -1.58 17.86 -8.85
CA ALA A 25 -1.72 19.31 -8.65
C ALA A 25 -1.76 19.66 -7.15
N TYR A 26 -2.58 18.95 -6.38
CA TYR A 26 -2.66 19.13 -4.92
C TYR A 26 -1.32 18.89 -4.23
N TYR A 27 -0.58 17.86 -4.63
CA TYR A 27 0.75 17.56 -4.09
C TYR A 27 1.73 18.71 -4.30
N LYS A 28 1.80 19.23 -5.53
CA LYS A 28 2.63 20.39 -5.87
C LYS A 28 2.23 21.63 -5.07
N GLU A 29 0.94 21.94 -4.98
CA GLU A 29 0.44 23.11 -4.24
C GLU A 29 0.68 23.00 -2.72
N SER A 30 0.71 21.77 -2.19
CA SER A 30 0.96 21.51 -0.77
C SER A 30 2.39 21.79 -0.32
N ASP A 31 3.32 21.99 -1.27
CA ASP A 31 4.74 22.23 -1.02
C ASP A 31 5.40 21.08 -0.22
N ASN A 32 4.98 19.84 -0.54
CA ASN A 32 5.57 18.62 -0.01
C ASN A 32 6.10 17.78 -1.17
N ASN A 33 7.10 16.95 -0.89
CA ASN A 33 7.68 16.03 -1.86
C ASN A 33 7.23 14.61 -1.55
N TYR A 34 6.32 14.07 -2.37
CA TYR A 34 5.74 12.75 -2.14
C TYR A 34 6.36 11.68 -3.04
N GLN A 35 6.50 10.47 -2.48
CA GLN A 35 6.92 9.29 -3.22
C GLN A 35 5.68 8.40 -3.44
N LEU A 36 5.23 8.30 -4.69
CA LEU A 36 3.96 7.66 -5.05
C LEU A 36 4.18 6.17 -5.37
N LEU A 37 3.70 5.28 -4.50
CA LEU A 37 3.73 3.85 -4.76
C LEU A 37 2.63 3.45 -5.76
N LEU A 38 3.08 2.83 -6.85
CA LEU A 38 2.26 2.21 -7.88
C LEU A 38 2.63 0.74 -7.99
N PHE A 39 1.60 -0.10 -8.19
CA PHE A 39 1.75 -1.49 -8.59
C PHE A 39 1.32 -1.63 -10.05
N PRO A 40 2.24 -1.58 -11.03
CA PRO A 40 1.86 -1.66 -12.44
C PRO A 40 1.12 -2.94 -12.84
N GLU A 41 1.22 -4.02 -12.06
CA GLU A 41 0.40 -5.23 -12.22
C GLU A 41 -1.11 -4.96 -12.07
N GLY A 42 -1.48 -3.88 -11.37
CA GLY A 42 -2.87 -3.42 -11.16
C GLY A 42 -3.66 -4.27 -10.16
N THR A 43 -3.14 -5.44 -9.76
CA THR A 43 -3.74 -6.33 -8.78
C THR A 43 -2.69 -7.26 -8.17
N ASP A 44 -3.01 -7.84 -7.01
CA ASP A 44 -2.22 -8.86 -6.34
C ASP A 44 -2.17 -10.17 -7.16
N ARG A 45 -1.04 -10.88 -7.08
CA ARG A 45 -0.80 -12.17 -7.75
C ARG A 45 -1.61 -13.33 -7.16
N GLY A 46 -2.93 -13.26 -7.30
CA GLY A 46 -3.86 -14.36 -7.03
C GLY A 46 -4.15 -15.20 -8.28
N ALA A 47 -4.69 -16.41 -8.10
CA ALA A 47 -4.93 -17.37 -9.18
C ALA A 47 -5.72 -16.80 -10.38
N ARG A 48 -6.71 -15.95 -10.13
CA ARG A 48 -7.48 -15.28 -11.20
C ARG A 48 -6.59 -14.35 -12.02
N ALA A 49 -5.76 -13.55 -11.35
CA ALA A 49 -4.92 -12.55 -12.00
C ALA A 49 -3.82 -13.23 -12.83
N VAL A 50 -3.24 -14.32 -12.30
CA VAL A 50 -2.30 -15.18 -13.05
C VAL A 50 -2.96 -15.73 -14.31
N ALA A 51 -4.13 -16.38 -14.20
CA ALA A 51 -4.83 -16.94 -15.36
C ALA A 51 -5.17 -15.88 -16.43
N GLN A 52 -5.52 -14.65 -16.01
CA GLN A 52 -5.78 -13.54 -16.93
C GLN A 52 -4.48 -13.03 -17.58
N SER A 53 -3.40 -12.93 -16.81
CA SER A 53 -2.07 -12.54 -17.32
C SER A 53 -1.54 -13.57 -18.31
N ASP A 54 -1.72 -14.86 -18.05
CA ASP A 54 -1.28 -15.95 -18.93
C ASP A 54 -2.09 -16.00 -20.22
N ALA A 55 -3.41 -15.76 -20.15
CA ALA A 55 -4.27 -15.65 -21.33
C ALA A 55 -3.82 -14.48 -22.21
N PHE A 56 -3.62 -13.30 -21.61
CA PHE A 56 -3.08 -12.14 -22.31
C PHE A 56 -1.72 -12.43 -22.95
N ALA A 57 -0.82 -13.11 -22.24
CA ALA A 57 0.48 -13.46 -22.77
C ALA A 57 0.39 -14.39 -23.99
N ARG A 58 -0.47 -15.42 -23.93
CA ARG A 58 -0.70 -16.34 -25.06
C ARG A 58 -1.31 -15.62 -26.27
N GLU A 59 -2.30 -14.76 -26.06
CA GLU A 59 -2.97 -14.01 -27.13
C GLU A 59 -2.03 -13.03 -27.84
N ASN A 60 -1.02 -12.50 -27.13
CA ASN A 60 -0.10 -11.49 -27.66
C ASN A 60 1.31 -12.03 -27.94
N GLY A 61 1.51 -13.35 -27.87
CA GLY A 61 2.83 -13.98 -28.11
C GLY A 61 3.93 -13.57 -27.12
N LEU A 62 3.56 -13.21 -25.89
CA LEU A 62 4.49 -12.79 -24.83
C LEU A 62 4.95 -13.98 -23.98
N PRO A 63 6.13 -13.88 -23.32
CA PRO A 63 6.57 -14.91 -22.37
C PRO A 63 5.60 -15.06 -21.21
N GLN A 64 5.46 -16.29 -20.72
CA GLN A 64 4.73 -16.57 -19.47
C GLN A 64 5.61 -16.24 -18.27
N TYR A 65 5.00 -15.68 -17.22
CA TYR A 65 5.67 -15.27 -15.99
C TYR A 65 5.19 -16.08 -14.80
N ASP A 66 6.13 -16.63 -14.05
CA ASP A 66 5.91 -17.51 -12.91
C ASP A 66 5.90 -16.77 -11.57
N TYR A 67 6.44 -15.54 -11.47
CA TYR A 67 6.58 -14.81 -10.20
C TYR A 67 5.98 -13.41 -10.22
N VAL A 68 5.77 -12.81 -11.38
CA VAL A 68 5.08 -11.52 -11.56
C VAL A 68 3.89 -11.64 -12.52
N LEU A 69 3.04 -10.60 -12.57
CA LEU A 69 2.06 -10.41 -13.64
C LEU A 69 2.60 -9.43 -14.69
N HIS A 70 2.11 -9.52 -15.93
CA HIS A 70 2.45 -8.53 -16.95
C HIS A 70 2.01 -7.12 -16.53
N PRO A 71 2.88 -6.09 -16.63
CA PRO A 71 2.55 -4.76 -16.17
C PRO A 71 1.58 -4.05 -17.11
N ARG A 72 0.67 -3.27 -16.54
CA ARG A 72 -0.23 -2.36 -17.26
C ARG A 72 0.45 -1.01 -17.45
N THR A 73 0.71 -0.64 -18.70
CA THR A 73 1.54 0.52 -19.04
C THR A 73 0.74 1.82 -19.11
N THR A 74 -0.55 1.78 -19.43
CA THR A 74 -1.40 2.96 -19.66
C THR A 74 -1.43 3.91 -18.46
N GLY A 75 -1.73 3.39 -17.27
CA GLY A 75 -1.81 4.20 -16.05
C GLY A 75 -0.45 4.74 -15.61
N PHE A 76 0.62 3.94 -15.78
CA PHE A 76 1.99 4.35 -15.50
C PHE A 76 2.43 5.50 -16.41
N ASN A 77 2.25 5.36 -17.73
CA ASN A 77 2.60 6.38 -18.71
C ASN A 77 1.84 7.68 -18.47
N TYR A 78 0.53 7.59 -18.19
CA TYR A 78 -0.29 8.76 -17.89
C TYR A 78 0.16 9.47 -16.60
N LEU A 79 0.44 8.72 -15.53
CA LEU A 79 0.96 9.28 -14.28
C LEU A 79 2.29 10.02 -14.51
N LEU A 80 3.24 9.40 -15.22
CA LEU A 80 4.52 10.02 -15.54
C LEU A 80 4.35 11.29 -16.39
N ASP A 81 3.49 11.26 -17.41
CA ASP A 81 3.20 12.42 -18.26
C ASP A 81 2.64 13.60 -17.44
N VAL A 82 1.65 13.34 -16.58
CA VAL A 82 1.08 14.36 -15.69
C VAL A 82 2.13 14.93 -14.73
N MET A 83 2.95 14.07 -14.12
CA MET A 83 3.98 14.51 -13.18
C MET A 83 5.10 15.30 -13.87
N ARG A 84 5.51 14.91 -15.09
CA ARG A 84 6.50 15.65 -15.91
C ARG A 84 5.96 17.02 -16.31
N LYS A 85 4.74 17.09 -16.84
CA LYS A 85 4.07 18.36 -17.19
C LYS A 85 3.91 19.28 -15.98
N SER A 86 3.67 18.70 -14.81
CA SER A 86 3.58 19.43 -13.55
C SER A 86 4.94 19.79 -12.95
N GLN A 87 6.07 19.36 -13.55
CA GLN A 87 7.42 19.48 -12.99
C GLN A 87 7.50 18.96 -11.54
N TYR A 88 6.81 17.86 -11.27
CA TYR A 88 6.65 17.27 -9.93
C TYR A 88 7.13 15.81 -9.95
N ILE A 89 8.33 15.57 -10.47
CA ILE A 89 8.99 14.27 -10.43
C ILE A 89 10.49 14.47 -10.66
N SER A 90 11.31 13.76 -9.90
CA SER A 90 12.76 13.69 -10.09
C SER A 90 13.24 12.28 -10.37
N TYR A 91 12.62 11.27 -9.73
CA TYR A 91 13.09 9.89 -9.80
C TYR A 91 11.95 8.89 -10.00
N VAL A 92 12.30 7.74 -10.55
CA VAL A 92 11.49 6.52 -10.44
C VAL A 92 12.31 5.46 -9.74
N TYR A 93 11.72 4.85 -8.71
CA TYR A 93 12.34 3.76 -7.96
C TYR A 93 11.70 2.44 -8.33
N ASP A 94 12.47 1.51 -8.89
CA ASP A 94 12.06 0.13 -9.09
C ASP A 94 12.34 -0.70 -7.84
N ILE A 95 11.32 -1.31 -7.27
CA ILE A 95 11.42 -2.13 -6.07
C ILE A 95 10.99 -3.56 -6.36
N THR A 96 11.87 -4.50 -6.01
CA THR A 96 11.55 -5.93 -6.03
C THR A 96 11.31 -6.43 -4.61
N ILE A 97 10.10 -6.93 -4.34
CA ILE A 97 9.75 -7.61 -3.08
C ILE A 97 9.72 -9.13 -3.27
N ALA A 98 10.31 -9.86 -2.34
CA ALA A 98 10.30 -11.32 -2.31
C ALA A 98 10.14 -11.87 -0.88
N TYR A 99 9.49 -13.03 -0.74
CA TYR A 99 9.21 -13.68 0.54
C TYR A 99 9.98 -15.00 0.63
N ALA A 100 10.90 -15.14 1.58
CA ALA A 100 11.77 -16.31 1.61
C ALA A 100 11.10 -17.55 2.21
N ASP A 101 10.21 -17.37 3.20
CA ASP A 101 9.76 -18.46 4.09
C ASP A 101 8.27 -18.82 3.98
N THR A 102 7.37 -17.84 3.90
CA THR A 102 5.91 -18.10 3.82
C THR A 102 5.20 -16.93 3.17
N ILE A 103 4.15 -17.23 2.39
CA ILE A 103 3.30 -16.21 1.76
C ILE A 103 1.97 -16.09 2.51
N ILE A 104 1.64 -14.86 2.91
CA ILE A 104 0.32 -14.50 3.46
C ILE A 104 -0.38 -13.63 2.42
N ASP A 105 -1.30 -14.23 1.70
CA ASP A 105 -1.97 -13.61 0.54
C ASP A 105 -2.90 -12.43 0.89
N SER A 106 -3.45 -12.40 2.12
CA SER A 106 -4.54 -11.50 2.50
C SER A 106 -4.56 -11.17 3.99
N GLU A 107 -5.14 -10.02 4.32
CA GLU A 107 -5.43 -9.56 5.69
C GLU A 107 -6.32 -10.55 6.45
N MET A 108 -7.25 -11.20 5.74
CA MET A 108 -8.15 -12.20 6.32
C MET A 108 -7.38 -13.46 6.74
N ARG A 109 -6.39 -13.89 5.95
CA ARG A 109 -5.52 -15.02 6.32
C ARG A 109 -4.65 -14.65 7.50
N LEU A 110 -4.11 -13.42 7.52
CA LEU A 110 -3.37 -12.91 8.67
C LEU A 110 -4.21 -12.93 9.95
N LEU A 111 -5.44 -12.42 9.88
CA LEU A 111 -6.37 -12.42 11.01
C LEU A 111 -6.70 -13.83 11.49
N LYS A 112 -6.96 -14.77 10.55
CA LYS A 112 -7.38 -16.13 10.89
C LYS A 112 -6.26 -17.01 11.40
N GLU A 113 -5.06 -16.86 10.87
CA GLU A 113 -3.96 -17.79 11.15
C GLU A 113 -2.86 -17.19 12.02
N GLY A 114 -2.73 -15.86 12.12
CA GLY A 114 -1.80 -15.19 13.02
C GLY A 114 -0.31 -15.41 12.71
N VAL A 115 0.00 -15.88 11.50
CA VAL A 115 1.38 -16.12 11.02
C VAL A 115 1.83 -14.95 10.17
N PHE A 116 3.06 -14.50 10.42
CA PHE A 116 3.72 -13.42 9.69
C PHE A 116 4.99 -13.95 9.00
N PRO A 117 5.24 -13.58 7.73
CA PRO A 117 6.51 -13.83 7.07
C PRO A 117 7.69 -13.36 7.91
N LYS A 118 8.64 -14.25 8.14
CA LYS A 118 9.83 -13.97 8.95
C LYS A 118 10.94 -13.34 8.12
N ASN A 119 11.01 -13.57 6.82
CA ASN A 119 12.09 -13.04 5.97
C ASN A 119 11.51 -12.43 4.69
N VAL A 120 11.39 -11.10 4.68
CA VAL A 120 10.91 -10.33 3.54
C VAL A 120 12.08 -9.52 2.97
N HIS A 121 12.31 -9.65 1.67
CA HIS A 121 13.45 -9.05 0.98
C HIS A 121 12.96 -7.95 0.05
N PHE A 122 13.66 -6.82 0.09
CA PHE A 122 13.50 -5.68 -0.81
C PHE A 122 14.83 -5.40 -1.48
N ASP A 123 14.78 -5.16 -2.78
CA ASP A 123 15.86 -4.54 -3.55
C ASP A 123 15.31 -3.30 -4.25
N VAL A 124 16.06 -2.20 -4.20
CA VAL A 124 15.67 -0.90 -4.75
C VAL A 124 16.67 -0.45 -5.81
N LYS A 125 16.17 -0.03 -6.96
CA LYS A 125 16.95 0.62 -8.01
C LYS A 125 16.40 2.02 -8.28
N LYS A 126 17.26 3.03 -8.26
CA LYS A 126 16.93 4.41 -8.60
C LYS A 126 17.21 4.68 -10.07
N TYR A 127 16.27 5.37 -10.72
CA TYR A 127 16.40 5.92 -12.07
C TYR A 127 16.11 7.42 -12.01
N ASP A 128 16.97 8.23 -12.63
CA ASP A 128 16.64 9.63 -12.93
C ASP A 128 15.49 9.70 -13.94
N ILE A 129 14.61 10.68 -13.78
CA ILE A 129 13.48 10.84 -14.70
C ILE A 129 13.93 11.08 -16.15
N GLY A 130 15.14 11.61 -16.36
CA GLY A 130 15.76 11.79 -17.67
C GLY A 130 16.20 10.48 -18.33
N GLU A 131 16.41 9.40 -17.56
CA GLU A 131 16.74 8.06 -18.11
C GLU A 131 15.51 7.35 -18.68
N ILE A 132 14.30 7.77 -18.27
CA ILE A 132 13.06 7.12 -18.68
C ILE A 132 12.53 7.80 -19.94
N PRO A 133 12.20 7.05 -21.00
CA PRO A 133 11.68 7.63 -22.22
C PRO A 133 10.44 8.52 -22.00
N THR A 134 10.36 9.60 -22.77
CA THR A 134 9.19 10.50 -22.79
C THR A 134 8.08 9.96 -23.68
N ASP A 135 8.45 9.25 -24.75
CA ASP A 135 7.52 8.59 -25.65
C ASP A 135 6.76 7.46 -24.91
N PRO A 136 5.40 7.42 -24.98
CA PRO A 136 4.61 6.42 -24.27
C PRO A 136 4.92 4.97 -24.65
N GLU A 137 5.22 4.69 -25.93
CA GLU A 137 5.51 3.33 -26.39
C GLU A 137 6.90 2.87 -25.92
N LYS A 138 7.90 3.75 -25.98
CA LYS A 138 9.24 3.47 -25.44
C LYS A 138 9.21 3.31 -23.91
N SER A 139 8.45 4.16 -23.20
CA SER A 139 8.26 4.06 -21.75
C SER A 139 7.53 2.76 -21.37
N ALA A 140 6.53 2.35 -22.15
CA ALA A 140 5.84 1.08 -21.99
C ALA A 140 6.78 -0.12 -22.20
N THR A 141 7.67 -0.04 -23.19
CA THR A 141 8.67 -1.07 -23.48
C THR A 141 9.70 -1.17 -22.35
N TRP A 142 10.21 -0.04 -21.87
CA TRP A 142 11.09 0.03 -20.70
C TRP A 142 10.47 -0.64 -19.46
N LEU A 143 9.19 -0.37 -19.20
CA LEU A 143 8.47 -1.00 -18.08
C LEU A 143 8.34 -2.52 -18.26
N LYS A 144 8.05 -2.99 -19.48
CA LYS A 144 7.95 -4.44 -19.78
C LYS A 144 9.30 -5.14 -19.60
N GLU A 145 10.39 -4.53 -20.03
CA GLU A 145 11.75 -5.05 -19.86
C GLU A 145 12.18 -5.12 -18.39
N LEU A 146 11.81 -4.11 -17.59
CA LEU A 146 11.98 -4.14 -16.15
C LEU A 146 11.25 -5.32 -15.51
N TRP A 147 10.00 -5.56 -15.91
CA TRP A 147 9.22 -6.71 -15.39
C TRP A 147 9.83 -8.04 -15.80
N LEU A 148 10.32 -8.16 -17.03
CA LEU A 148 11.03 -9.35 -17.49
C LEU A 148 12.31 -9.61 -16.68
N THR A 149 13.05 -8.55 -16.36
CA THR A 149 14.24 -8.63 -15.51
C THR A 149 13.86 -9.06 -14.09
N LYS A 150 12.79 -8.49 -13.54
CA LYS A 150 12.26 -8.82 -12.22
C LYS A 150 11.81 -10.28 -12.12
N GLU A 151 11.14 -10.78 -13.14
CA GLU A 151 10.77 -12.20 -13.28
C GLU A 151 12.00 -13.11 -13.16
N ARG A 152 13.07 -12.85 -13.93
CA ARG A 152 14.31 -13.63 -13.88
C ARG A 152 14.99 -13.57 -12.51
N ARG A 153 14.97 -12.41 -11.86
CA ARG A 153 15.57 -12.22 -10.54
C ARG A 153 14.80 -12.95 -9.44
N LEU A 154 13.47 -12.90 -9.50
CA LEU A 154 12.62 -13.68 -8.59
C LEU A 154 12.80 -15.18 -8.82
N LYS A 155 12.90 -15.62 -10.08
CA LYS A 155 13.23 -17.00 -10.42
C LYS A 155 14.52 -17.47 -9.74
N LYS A 156 15.62 -16.75 -9.94
CA LYS A 156 16.90 -17.03 -9.27
C LYS A 156 16.77 -17.05 -7.74
N PHE A 157 15.98 -16.14 -7.17
CA PHE A 157 15.75 -16.07 -5.72
C PHE A 157 15.00 -17.31 -5.20
N TYR A 158 13.97 -17.78 -5.89
CA TYR A 158 13.15 -18.91 -5.45
C TYR A 158 13.77 -20.27 -5.77
N GLU A 159 14.61 -20.38 -6.81
CA GLU A 159 15.41 -21.57 -7.11
C GLU A 159 16.54 -21.82 -6.09
N ALA A 160 16.99 -20.78 -5.39
CA ALA A 160 17.99 -20.92 -4.33
C ALA A 160 17.41 -21.60 -3.07
N ASP A 161 18.28 -22.32 -2.35
CA ASP A 161 17.98 -22.91 -1.03
C ASP A 161 17.33 -21.88 -0.11
N THR A 162 16.24 -22.26 0.57
CA THR A 162 15.43 -21.37 1.45
C THR A 162 16.27 -20.53 2.41
N HIS A 163 17.33 -21.09 2.99
CA HIS A 163 18.21 -20.40 3.93
C HIS A 163 19.23 -19.46 3.28
N LYS A 164 19.50 -19.63 1.99
CA LYS A 164 20.45 -18.84 1.20
C LYS A 164 19.78 -17.78 0.33
N ARG A 165 18.44 -17.78 0.24
CA ARG A 165 17.66 -16.83 -0.56
C ARG A 165 18.07 -15.39 -0.24
N ARG A 166 18.52 -14.67 -1.27
CA ARG A 166 19.01 -13.31 -1.19
C ARG A 166 18.77 -12.63 -2.53
N LEU A 167 18.21 -11.42 -2.51
CA LEU A 167 18.17 -10.58 -3.70
C LEU A 167 19.57 -9.96 -3.87
N ASP A 168 20.15 -10.12 -5.05
CA ASP A 168 21.36 -9.41 -5.44
C ASP A 168 21.02 -7.93 -5.66
N PRO A 169 21.84 -6.98 -5.18
CA PRO A 169 21.54 -5.55 -5.31
C PRO A 169 21.56 -5.12 -6.78
N SER A 170 20.55 -4.37 -7.23
CA SER A 170 20.55 -3.75 -8.57
C SER A 170 21.20 -2.37 -8.59
N GLY A 171 21.08 -1.67 -7.45
CA GLY A 171 21.61 -0.33 -7.21
C GLY A 171 23.01 -0.35 -6.60
N GLU A 172 23.40 0.79 -6.05
CA GLU A 172 24.49 0.88 -5.09
C GLU A 172 24.24 -0.15 -3.97
N GLY A 173 25.28 -0.88 -3.57
CA GLY A 173 25.14 -2.08 -2.74
C GLY A 173 24.81 -1.83 -1.27
N TYR A 174 24.05 -0.78 -0.93
CA TYR A 174 23.71 -0.49 0.47
C TYR A 174 22.97 -1.67 1.09
N LEU A 175 23.33 -1.95 2.34
CA LEU A 175 22.81 -3.06 3.12
C LEU A 175 22.29 -2.50 4.44
N TRP A 176 20.97 -2.39 4.55
CA TRP A 176 20.35 -1.90 5.76
C TRP A 176 20.30 -3.01 6.81
N PRO A 177 20.38 -2.65 8.10
CA PRO A 177 20.36 -3.62 9.19
C PRO A 177 19.06 -4.44 9.17
N VAL A 178 19.19 -5.75 9.38
CA VAL A 178 18.07 -6.69 9.37
C VAL A 178 17.12 -6.44 10.54
N LYS A 179 17.67 -6.13 11.72
CA LYS A 179 16.88 -5.65 12.85
C LYS A 179 16.67 -4.16 12.69
N THR A 180 15.42 -3.72 12.72
CA THR A 180 15.09 -2.33 13.00
C THR A 180 15.46 -2.06 14.44
N GLN A 181 16.49 -1.24 14.66
CA GLN A 181 16.89 -0.75 15.98
C GLN A 181 16.76 0.77 15.92
N GLY A 182 16.04 1.37 16.87
CA GLY A 182 15.85 2.81 16.89
C GLY A 182 14.86 3.23 17.98
N PHE A 183 15.23 4.28 18.73
CA PHE A 183 14.41 4.86 19.77
C PHE A 183 13.02 5.31 19.25
N GLY A 184 12.94 5.71 17.97
CA GLY A 184 11.70 6.15 17.34
C GLY A 184 10.59 5.10 17.30
N TYR A 185 10.91 3.79 17.27
CA TYR A 185 9.91 2.74 17.37
C TYR A 185 9.29 2.65 18.77
N TYR A 186 10.12 2.74 19.81
CA TYR A 186 9.67 2.76 21.20
C TYR A 186 8.86 4.03 21.49
N LEU A 187 9.28 5.17 20.93
CA LEU A 187 8.53 6.41 21.01
C LEU A 187 7.17 6.31 20.33
N ALA A 188 7.10 5.80 19.10
CA ALA A 188 5.83 5.63 18.40
C ALA A 188 4.90 4.67 19.18
N PHE A 189 5.44 3.53 19.62
CA PHE A 189 4.66 2.55 20.38
C PHE A 189 4.19 3.12 21.73
N GLY A 190 5.06 3.78 22.48
CA GLY A 190 4.74 4.42 23.75
C GLY A 190 3.75 5.57 23.60
N PHE A 191 3.92 6.41 22.57
CA PHE A 191 2.98 7.48 22.23
C PHE A 191 1.58 6.91 21.97
N TRP A 192 1.46 5.86 21.16
CA TRP A 192 0.15 5.27 20.86
C TRP A 192 -0.46 4.55 22.06
N ILE A 193 0.34 3.87 22.89
CA ILE A 193 -0.16 3.31 24.16
C ILE A 193 -0.71 4.43 25.04
N MET A 194 0.08 5.49 25.28
CA MET A 194 -0.32 6.62 26.12
C MET A 194 -1.59 7.28 25.61
N VAL A 195 -1.67 7.54 24.30
CA VAL A 195 -2.86 8.13 23.66
C VAL A 195 -4.06 7.19 23.82
N THR A 196 -3.92 5.89 23.56
CA THR A 196 -5.01 4.92 23.73
C THR A 196 -5.47 4.84 25.19
N THR A 197 -4.56 4.77 26.17
CA THR A 197 -4.92 4.70 27.59
C THR A 197 -5.59 5.99 28.07
N MET A 198 -5.08 7.15 27.64
CA MET A 198 -5.68 8.44 27.94
C MET A 198 -7.12 8.52 27.41
N TRP A 199 -7.37 8.07 26.18
CA TRP A 199 -8.72 8.07 25.61
C TRP A 199 -9.66 7.09 26.30
N LEU A 200 -9.21 5.88 26.61
CA LEU A 200 -10.02 4.92 27.36
C LEU A 200 -10.44 5.48 28.73
N HIS A 201 -9.51 6.12 29.43
CA HIS A 201 -9.81 6.83 30.67
C HIS A 201 -10.81 7.96 30.45
N SER A 202 -10.60 8.82 29.45
CA SER A 202 -11.49 9.93 29.13
C SER A 202 -12.93 9.49 28.78
N ILE A 203 -13.08 8.40 28.03
CA ILE A 203 -14.40 7.80 27.71
C ILE A 203 -15.06 7.31 29.00
N TYR A 204 -14.32 6.65 29.90
CA TYR A 204 -14.87 6.16 31.16
C TYR A 204 -15.30 7.32 32.07
N SER A 205 -14.44 8.31 32.24
CA SER A 205 -14.59 9.40 33.22
C SER A 205 -15.63 10.45 32.82
N TYR A 206 -15.78 10.78 31.54
CA TYR A 206 -16.58 11.94 31.11
C TYR A 206 -17.78 11.56 30.22
N TYR A 207 -18.98 11.92 30.65
CA TYR A 207 -20.23 11.67 29.90
C TYR A 207 -20.24 12.39 28.53
N ILE A 208 -19.79 13.65 28.47
CA ILE A 208 -19.76 14.42 27.22
C ILE A 208 -18.90 13.72 26.17
N ILE A 209 -17.77 13.11 26.58
CA ILE A 209 -16.88 12.37 25.69
C ILE A 209 -17.57 11.09 25.19
N ARG A 210 -18.32 10.38 26.04
CA ARG A 210 -19.13 9.23 25.60
C ARG A 210 -20.16 9.62 24.55
N LEU A 211 -20.89 10.71 24.79
CA LEU A 211 -21.88 11.23 23.84
C LEU A 211 -21.22 11.59 22.50
N TYR A 212 -20.08 12.28 22.55
CA TYR A 212 -19.29 12.60 21.37
C TYR A 212 -18.89 11.35 20.57
N VAL A 213 -18.37 10.31 21.24
CA VAL A 213 -17.99 9.05 20.59
C VAL A 213 -19.18 8.38 19.91
N VAL A 214 -20.35 8.35 20.57
CA VAL A 214 -21.57 7.79 19.98
C VAL A 214 -21.97 8.58 18.74
N VAL A 215 -22.04 9.91 18.82
CA VAL A 215 -22.43 10.77 17.68
C VAL A 215 -21.48 10.58 16.50
N VAL A 216 -20.16 10.60 16.74
CA VAL A 216 -19.16 10.43 15.68
C VAL A 216 -19.17 9.00 15.12
N SER A 217 -19.37 7.99 15.96
CA SER A 217 -19.51 6.60 15.50
C SER A 217 -20.75 6.42 14.63
N LEU A 218 -21.88 7.01 15.02
CA LEU A 218 -23.11 7.03 14.21
C LEU A 218 -22.90 7.76 12.89
N PHE A 219 -22.16 8.88 12.88
CA PHE A 219 -21.77 9.57 11.66
C PHE A 219 -20.95 8.66 10.73
N TYR A 220 -19.90 8.00 11.23
CA TYR A 220 -19.10 7.07 10.42
C TYR A 220 -19.90 5.84 9.96
N LEU A 221 -20.81 5.31 10.78
CA LEU A 221 -21.70 4.21 10.39
C LEU A 221 -22.71 4.64 9.33
N TYR A 222 -23.27 5.85 9.44
CA TYR A 222 -24.14 6.44 8.42
C TYR A 222 -23.38 6.58 7.09
N VAL A 223 -22.17 7.13 7.12
CA VAL A 223 -21.29 7.22 5.95
C VAL A 223 -21.05 5.83 5.36
N LEU A 224 -20.63 4.85 6.17
CA LEU A 224 -20.37 3.50 5.71
C LEU A 224 -21.60 2.85 5.05
N ARG A 225 -22.80 3.04 5.64
CA ARG A 225 -24.05 2.49 5.12
C ARG A 225 -24.52 3.21 3.86
N ARG A 226 -24.37 4.53 3.78
CA ARG A 226 -24.83 5.38 2.66
C ARG A 226 -23.93 5.29 1.43
N TYR A 227 -22.65 5.00 1.63
CA TYR A 227 -21.63 4.85 0.60
C TYR A 227 -21.18 3.38 0.40
N ASN A 228 -22.10 2.44 0.66
CA ASN A 228 -22.05 1.00 0.37
C ASN A 228 -20.95 0.17 1.03
N GLY A 229 -21.19 -0.22 2.29
CA GLY A 229 -20.49 -1.32 2.97
C GLY A 229 -21.34 -2.60 3.14
N ILE A 230 -21.47 -3.43 2.09
CA ILE A 230 -21.89 -4.87 2.15
C ILE A 230 -20.96 -5.79 1.31
N GLU A 231 -20.00 -5.23 0.57
CA GLU A 231 -19.20 -5.97 -0.42
C GLU A 231 -18.25 -7.05 0.16
N PHE A 232 -17.89 -6.97 1.45
CA PHE A 232 -17.08 -7.99 2.11
C PHE A 232 -17.75 -9.37 2.17
N LEU A 233 -19.08 -9.42 2.16
CA LEU A 233 -19.84 -10.68 2.12
C LEU A 233 -19.77 -11.31 0.72
N VAL A 234 -19.83 -10.48 -0.33
CA VAL A 234 -19.69 -10.89 -1.73
C VAL A 234 -18.27 -11.34 -2.05
N MET A 235 -17.24 -10.63 -1.55
CA MET A 235 -15.84 -11.05 -1.68
C MET A 235 -15.54 -12.36 -0.94
N LYS A 236 -16.12 -12.58 0.25
CA LYS A 236 -16.02 -13.87 0.97
C LYS A 236 -16.64 -15.02 0.17
N TRP A 237 -17.75 -14.78 -0.53
CA TRP A 237 -18.41 -15.78 -1.36
C TRP A 237 -17.59 -16.17 -2.60
N PHE A 238 -16.90 -15.20 -3.23
CA PHE A 238 -16.01 -15.47 -4.36
C PHE A 238 -14.63 -16.06 -3.96
N ALA A 239 -14.09 -15.69 -2.80
CA ALA A 239 -12.80 -16.20 -2.31
C ALA A 239 -12.83 -17.67 -1.89
N ALA A 240 -14.01 -18.21 -1.52
CA ALA A 240 -14.18 -19.58 -1.06
C ALA A 240 -14.02 -20.67 -2.15
N ARG A 241 -13.85 -20.30 -3.43
CA ARG A 241 -13.98 -21.24 -4.56
C ARG A 241 -12.71 -21.53 -5.37
N ARG A 242 -11.49 -21.13 -4.96
CA ARG A 242 -10.29 -21.34 -5.82
C ARG A 242 -9.02 -21.68 -5.05
N LYS A 243 -8.25 -22.62 -5.61
CA LYS A 243 -6.87 -22.92 -5.18
C LYS A 243 -5.92 -21.81 -5.66
N PRO A 244 -4.97 -21.33 -4.84
CA PRO A 244 -3.94 -20.39 -5.27
C PRO A 244 -2.97 -21.07 -6.26
N SER A 245 -2.61 -20.37 -7.34
CA SER A 245 -1.48 -20.77 -8.19
C SER A 245 -0.18 -20.36 -7.50
N MET A 246 0.80 -21.27 -7.47
CA MET A 246 2.13 -21.02 -6.90
C MET A 246 3.14 -20.96 -8.04
N GLY A 247 4.07 -20.00 -7.98
CA GLY A 247 5.26 -20.06 -8.83
C GLY A 247 6.13 -21.25 -8.39
N ALA A 248 6.88 -21.85 -9.31
CA ALA A 248 7.79 -22.94 -8.98
C ALA A 248 8.79 -22.50 -7.88
N GLY A 249 9.00 -23.30 -6.84
CA GLY A 249 9.92 -22.94 -5.75
C GLY A 249 9.47 -21.82 -4.81
N GLU A 250 8.35 -21.12 -5.05
CA GLU A 250 7.80 -20.19 -4.04
C GLU A 250 7.46 -20.94 -2.74
N PRO A 251 7.67 -20.33 -1.56
CA PRO A 251 7.19 -20.94 -0.33
C PRO A 251 5.66 -21.03 -0.37
N PRO A 252 5.07 -22.07 0.25
CA PRO A 252 3.65 -22.27 0.19
C PRO A 252 2.88 -21.10 0.80
N VAL A 253 1.72 -20.81 0.23
CA VAL A 253 0.73 -19.93 0.90
C VAL A 253 0.33 -20.60 2.22
N MET A 254 0.31 -19.84 3.32
CA MET A 254 0.10 -20.39 4.66
C MET A 254 -1.18 -21.23 4.76
N ALA A 255 -1.03 -22.51 5.10
CA ALA A 255 -2.11 -23.45 5.36
C ALA A 255 -3.02 -23.00 6.52
N ALA A 256 -4.31 -23.33 6.39
CA ALA A 256 -5.30 -23.04 7.43
C ALA A 256 -5.17 -24.01 8.61
N GLY A 257 -5.62 -23.59 9.79
CA GLY A 257 -5.74 -24.47 10.95
C GLY A 257 -4.70 -24.24 12.05
N GLN A 258 -4.16 -23.02 12.17
CA GLN A 258 -3.22 -22.70 13.25
C GLN A 258 -3.88 -22.79 14.63
N THR A 259 -3.07 -23.08 15.66
CA THR A 259 -3.54 -23.19 17.04
C THR A 259 -4.13 -21.86 17.53
N ILE A 260 -5.07 -21.91 18.47
CA ILE A 260 -5.72 -20.71 19.01
C ILE A 260 -4.70 -19.69 19.53
N CYS A 261 -3.63 -20.14 20.18
CA CYS A 261 -2.56 -19.27 20.67
C CYS A 261 -1.87 -18.49 19.56
N VAL A 262 -1.65 -19.11 18.39
CA VAL A 262 -1.08 -18.42 17.23
C VAL A 262 -2.11 -17.48 16.62
N ARG A 263 -3.38 -17.88 16.53
CA ARG A 263 -4.47 -17.02 16.01
C ARG A 263 -4.68 -15.76 16.83
N LEU A 264 -4.53 -15.84 18.15
CA LEU A 264 -4.59 -14.68 19.05
C LEU A 264 -3.61 -13.58 18.65
N ARG A 265 -2.45 -13.93 18.08
CA ARG A 265 -1.48 -12.96 17.55
C ARG A 265 -2.05 -12.13 16.41
N GLY A 266 -2.70 -12.80 15.45
CA GLY A 266 -3.38 -12.15 14.32
C GLY A 266 -4.54 -11.27 14.79
N TRP A 267 -5.34 -11.76 15.73
CA TRP A 267 -6.44 -10.99 16.32
C TRP A 267 -5.94 -9.74 17.04
N ALA A 268 -4.93 -9.88 17.89
CA ALA A 268 -4.33 -8.77 18.62
C ALA A 268 -3.78 -7.71 17.65
N PHE A 269 -3.04 -8.13 16.61
CA PHE A 269 -2.51 -7.22 15.60
C PHE A 269 -3.60 -6.45 14.87
N CYS A 270 -4.59 -7.16 14.32
CA CYS A 270 -5.66 -6.55 13.56
C CYS A 270 -6.55 -5.66 14.45
N PHE A 271 -6.85 -6.10 15.67
CA PHE A 271 -7.62 -5.33 16.64
C PHE A 271 -6.91 -4.03 17.01
N PHE A 272 -5.63 -4.11 17.41
CA PHE A 272 -4.86 -2.94 17.80
C PHE A 272 -4.70 -1.95 16.63
N THR A 273 -4.40 -2.45 15.43
CA THR A 273 -4.26 -1.62 14.23
C THR A 273 -5.58 -0.94 13.86
N LEU A 274 -6.70 -1.66 13.89
CA LEU A 274 -8.02 -1.11 13.54
C LEU A 274 -8.52 -0.11 14.60
N ILE A 275 -8.40 -0.45 15.88
CA ILE A 275 -8.83 0.42 16.98
C ILE A 275 -7.98 1.68 17.03
N SER A 276 -6.64 1.58 16.90
CA SER A 276 -5.79 2.77 16.86
C SER A 276 -6.11 3.68 15.67
N ALA A 277 -6.42 3.12 14.49
CA ALA A 277 -6.86 3.91 13.33
C ALA A 277 -8.19 4.63 13.60
N LEU A 278 -9.17 3.91 14.18
CA LEU A 278 -10.48 4.46 14.52
C LEU A 278 -10.34 5.58 15.55
N LEU A 279 -9.69 5.31 16.69
CA LEU A 279 -9.47 6.31 17.73
C LEU A 279 -8.65 7.50 17.21
N GLY A 280 -7.61 7.25 16.40
CA GLY A 280 -6.82 8.31 15.75
C GLY A 280 -7.70 9.21 14.87
N SER A 281 -8.62 8.64 14.09
CA SER A 281 -9.54 9.44 13.27
C SER A 281 -10.51 10.29 14.09
N ILE A 282 -11.08 9.72 15.15
CA ILE A 282 -12.02 10.42 16.03
C ILE A 282 -11.32 11.53 16.80
N TYR A 283 -10.17 11.23 17.41
CA TYR A 283 -9.59 12.12 18.42
C TYR A 283 -8.44 12.99 17.97
N ILE A 284 -7.75 12.61 16.90
CA ILE A 284 -6.61 13.37 16.40
C ILE A 284 -7.02 14.10 15.12
N ILE A 285 -7.63 13.38 14.17
CA ILE A 285 -7.96 13.96 12.87
C ILE A 285 -9.16 14.92 12.98
N THR A 286 -10.25 14.51 13.65
CA THR A 286 -11.50 15.31 13.71
C THR A 286 -11.29 16.70 14.31
N PRO A 287 -10.59 16.88 15.46
CA PRO A 287 -10.36 18.21 16.03
C PRO A 287 -9.52 19.13 15.15
N LEU A 288 -8.70 18.56 14.27
CA LEU A 288 -7.83 19.31 13.37
C LEU A 288 -8.55 19.72 12.07
N LEU A 289 -9.76 19.21 11.78
CA LEU A 289 -10.51 19.53 10.53
C LEU A 289 -10.68 21.04 10.27
N PRO A 290 -10.92 21.91 11.27
CA PRO A 290 -10.97 23.35 11.03
C PRO A 290 -9.71 23.94 10.39
N LEU A 291 -8.53 23.33 10.60
CA LEU A 291 -7.29 23.79 9.96
C LEU A 291 -7.32 23.63 8.43
N ILE A 292 -8.16 22.76 7.87
CA ILE A 292 -8.30 22.62 6.41
C ILE A 292 -8.66 23.97 5.79
N VAL A 293 -9.58 24.71 6.42
CA VAL A 293 -10.06 26.01 5.93
C VAL A 293 -9.12 27.13 6.36
N LEU A 294 -8.63 27.10 7.60
CA LEU A 294 -7.82 28.19 8.16
C LEU A 294 -6.39 28.23 7.64
N ARG A 295 -5.73 27.07 7.54
CA ARG A 295 -4.31 26.92 7.15
C ARG A 295 -4.10 25.57 6.44
N PRO A 296 -4.55 25.40 5.18
CA PRO A 296 -4.56 24.11 4.47
C PRO A 296 -3.17 23.45 4.36
N LYS A 297 -2.12 24.23 4.13
CA LYS A 297 -0.73 23.71 4.09
C LYS A 297 -0.26 23.19 5.44
N LEU A 298 -0.61 23.87 6.53
CA LEU A 298 -0.28 23.43 7.89
C LEU A 298 -1.05 22.16 8.25
N TRP A 299 -2.34 22.10 7.92
CA TRP A 299 -3.15 20.88 8.05
C TRP A 299 -2.45 19.70 7.36
N ARG A 300 -2.02 19.86 6.10
CA ARG A 300 -1.36 18.79 5.35
C ARG A 300 -0.08 18.31 6.04
N LYS A 301 0.80 19.24 6.42
CA LYS A 301 2.05 18.92 7.15
C LYS A 301 1.78 18.20 8.46
N CYS A 302 0.79 18.63 9.24
CA CYS A 302 0.40 17.96 10.49
C CYS A 302 -0.15 16.56 10.23
N MET A 303 -1.04 16.40 9.24
CA MET A 303 -1.63 15.11 8.90
C MET A 303 -0.60 14.10 8.40
N ASP A 304 0.35 14.53 7.55
CA ASP A 304 1.41 13.64 7.07
C ASP A 304 2.30 13.11 8.20
N ARG A 305 2.64 13.97 9.16
CA ARG A 305 3.41 13.57 10.35
C ARG A 305 2.64 12.60 11.23
N LEU A 306 1.38 12.91 11.53
CA LEU A 306 0.55 12.05 12.38
C LEU A 306 0.32 10.68 11.74
N ILE A 307 0.07 10.64 10.43
CA ILE A 307 -0.12 9.40 9.68
C ILE A 307 1.21 8.64 9.59
N GLY A 308 2.34 9.30 9.36
CA GLY A 308 3.64 8.65 9.37
C GLY A 308 3.97 8.01 10.71
N ILE A 309 3.73 8.72 11.83
CA ILE A 309 3.88 8.17 13.18
C ILE A 309 2.92 6.98 13.40
N TRP A 310 1.69 7.06 12.87
CA TRP A 310 0.75 5.95 12.93
C TRP A 310 1.23 4.74 12.12
N VAL A 311 1.76 4.94 10.92
CA VAL A 311 2.29 3.91 10.01
C VAL A 311 3.49 3.16 10.60
N VAL A 312 4.31 3.84 11.40
CA VAL A 312 5.45 3.21 12.11
C VAL A 312 4.97 2.16 13.11
N MET A 313 3.80 2.35 13.73
CA MET A 313 3.27 1.44 14.75
C MET A 313 2.94 0.01 14.24
N PRO A 314 2.12 -0.20 13.20
CA PRO A 314 1.86 -1.55 12.72
C PRO A 314 3.13 -2.19 12.13
N GLY A 315 4.03 -1.38 11.56
CA GLY A 315 5.36 -1.83 11.17
C GLY A 315 6.17 -2.35 12.37
N SER A 316 6.17 -1.62 13.48
CA SER A 316 6.86 -1.99 14.71
C SER A 316 6.30 -3.27 15.32
N LEU A 317 4.97 -3.43 15.36
CA LEU A 317 4.33 -4.65 15.83
C LEU A 317 4.81 -5.87 15.04
N MET A 318 4.92 -5.75 13.72
CA MET A 318 5.40 -6.86 12.89
C MET A 318 6.84 -7.24 13.16
N SER A 319 7.73 -6.26 13.27
CA SER A 319 9.15 -6.55 13.51
C SER A 319 9.43 -6.97 14.96
N TYR A 320 8.86 -6.30 15.96
CA TYR A 320 9.17 -6.53 17.38
C TYR A 320 8.29 -7.60 18.03
N VAL A 321 6.98 -7.62 17.75
CA VAL A 321 6.05 -8.57 18.37
C VAL A 321 5.94 -9.85 17.54
N PHE A 322 5.98 -9.75 16.21
CA PHE A 322 5.81 -10.90 15.32
C PHE A 322 7.10 -11.43 14.70
N GLY A 323 8.22 -10.72 14.84
CA GLY A 323 9.55 -11.18 14.46
C GLY A 323 9.82 -11.14 12.95
N ALA A 324 9.08 -10.33 12.19
CA ALA A 324 9.32 -10.13 10.77
C ALA A 324 10.67 -9.43 10.52
N LYS A 325 11.57 -10.11 9.81
CA LYS A 325 12.88 -9.58 9.40
C LYS A 325 12.78 -9.05 7.98
N VAL A 326 12.67 -7.73 7.89
CA VAL A 326 12.71 -7.01 6.61
C VAL A 326 14.17 -6.79 6.22
N ARG A 327 14.58 -7.20 5.03
CA ARG A 327 15.95 -7.05 4.52
C ARG A 327 15.89 -6.14 3.31
N VAL A 328 16.58 -5.01 3.36
CA VAL A 328 16.56 -3.99 2.30
C VAL A 328 17.95 -3.89 1.69
N ARG A 329 18.00 -3.69 0.37
CA ARG A 329 19.20 -3.62 -0.47
C ARG A 329 19.01 -2.64 -1.62
N GLY A 330 20.11 -2.19 -2.22
CA GLY A 330 20.10 -1.31 -3.38
C GLY A 330 20.16 0.17 -3.01
N ASP A 331 19.51 1.03 -3.78
CA ASP A 331 19.62 2.48 -3.65
C ASP A 331 18.74 3.05 -2.52
N MET A 332 19.17 4.19 -1.94
CA MET A 332 18.36 4.95 -0.98
C MET A 332 17.26 5.76 -1.69
N ILE A 333 16.06 5.74 -1.12
CA ILE A 333 14.95 6.59 -1.58
C ILE A 333 15.09 7.98 -0.96
N ASP A 334 15.22 9.00 -1.81
CA ASP A 334 15.31 10.40 -1.39
C ASP A 334 13.92 10.97 -1.05
N HIS A 335 13.67 11.22 0.24
CA HIS A 335 12.40 11.80 0.71
C HIS A 335 12.24 13.28 0.31
N SER A 336 13.33 13.97 -0.02
CA SER A 336 13.35 15.40 -0.32
C SER A 336 12.92 15.72 -1.76
N LYS A 337 12.69 14.70 -2.59
CA LYS A 337 12.33 14.84 -4.00
C LYS A 337 11.05 14.06 -4.34
N PRO A 338 10.16 14.61 -5.20
CA PRO A 338 8.99 13.88 -5.64
C PRO A 338 9.40 12.72 -6.56
N ALA A 339 8.78 11.56 -6.38
CA ALA A 339 9.15 10.37 -7.12
C ALA A 339 7.96 9.42 -7.33
N VAL A 340 8.10 8.50 -8.27
CA VAL A 340 7.22 7.33 -8.41
C VAL A 340 7.98 6.10 -7.95
N ILE A 341 7.36 5.27 -7.12
CA ILE A 341 7.88 3.96 -6.73
C ILE A 341 7.04 2.92 -7.48
N ILE A 342 7.70 2.04 -8.23
CA ILE A 342 7.06 0.90 -8.89
C ILE A 342 7.50 -0.39 -8.20
N MET A 343 6.53 -1.22 -7.79
CA MET A 343 6.80 -2.46 -7.06
C MET A 343 6.01 -3.63 -7.65
N ASN A 344 6.56 -4.84 -7.64
CA ASN A 344 5.77 -6.05 -7.92
C ASN A 344 4.78 -6.32 -6.78
N HIS A 345 3.62 -6.92 -7.10
CA HIS A 345 2.53 -7.06 -6.13
C HIS A 345 2.22 -8.52 -5.81
N ARG A 346 3.01 -9.11 -4.91
CA ARG A 346 2.86 -10.52 -4.55
C ARG A 346 1.67 -10.76 -3.62
N THR A 347 1.41 -9.88 -2.65
CA THR A 347 0.37 -10.05 -1.63
C THR A 347 -0.34 -8.75 -1.31
N ARG A 348 -1.56 -8.83 -0.76
CA ARG A 348 -2.27 -7.63 -0.28
C ARG A 348 -1.60 -6.93 0.90
N LEU A 349 -0.59 -7.54 1.51
CA LEU A 349 0.13 -7.03 2.67
C LEU A 349 1.48 -6.39 2.29
N ASP A 350 1.85 -6.33 1.01
CA ASP A 350 3.18 -5.85 0.58
C ASP A 350 3.49 -4.44 1.11
N TRP A 351 2.50 -3.54 1.09
CA TRP A 351 2.62 -2.16 1.60
C TRP A 351 3.00 -2.09 3.08
N LEU A 352 2.52 -3.05 3.87
CA LEU A 352 2.75 -3.09 5.30
C LEU A 352 4.21 -3.47 5.63
N TYR A 353 4.79 -4.39 4.87
CA TYR A 353 6.23 -4.68 4.95
C TYR A 353 7.07 -3.55 4.34
N PHE A 354 6.54 -2.88 3.33
CA PHE A 354 7.23 -1.78 2.67
C PHE A 354 7.44 -0.58 3.61
N TRP A 355 6.47 -0.25 4.47
CA TRP A 355 6.66 0.80 5.49
C TRP A 355 7.83 0.53 6.45
N ASN A 356 8.10 -0.74 6.78
CA ASN A 356 9.29 -1.11 7.54
C ASN A 356 10.58 -0.92 6.73
N ALA A 357 10.54 -1.16 5.42
CA ALA A 357 11.67 -0.89 4.54
C ALA A 357 11.96 0.62 4.44
N LEU A 358 10.91 1.44 4.28
CA LEU A 358 11.01 2.90 4.24
C LEU A 358 11.60 3.45 5.54
N TYR A 359 11.07 3.06 6.70
CA TYR A 359 11.58 3.55 7.98
C TYR A 359 13.07 3.23 8.19
N LYS A 360 13.52 2.07 7.71
CA LYS A 360 14.93 1.67 7.77
C LYS A 360 15.84 2.56 6.92
N MET A 361 15.34 3.00 5.77
CA MET A 361 16.08 3.92 4.91
C MET A 361 16.07 5.32 5.52
N ASP A 362 14.87 5.82 5.80
CA ASP A 362 14.63 7.14 6.33
C ASP A 362 13.22 7.21 6.95
N PRO A 363 13.08 7.47 8.27
CA PRO A 363 11.78 7.62 8.93
C PRO A 363 10.84 8.66 8.29
N TRP A 364 11.38 9.69 7.65
CA TRP A 364 10.57 10.71 6.96
C TRP A 364 9.81 10.14 5.76
N LEU A 365 10.29 9.07 5.14
CA LEU A 365 9.58 8.40 4.05
C LEU A 365 8.21 7.86 4.50
N CYS A 366 8.03 7.50 5.78
CA CYS A 366 6.71 7.12 6.30
C CYS A 366 5.70 8.27 6.28
N THR A 367 6.15 9.53 6.21
CA THR A 367 5.28 10.72 6.14
C THR A 367 4.98 11.12 4.69
N SER A 368 5.94 10.92 3.78
CA SER A 368 5.88 11.37 2.40
C SER A 368 5.44 10.28 1.40
N GLU A 369 5.48 9.02 1.78
CA GLU A 369 4.98 7.93 0.92
C GLU A 369 3.46 8.01 0.75
N LYS A 370 2.99 7.81 -0.49
CA LYS A 370 1.56 7.75 -0.84
C LYS A 370 1.27 6.56 -1.72
N ILE A 371 0.34 5.72 -1.30
CA ILE A 371 -0.05 4.52 -2.03
C ILE A 371 -1.17 4.83 -3.03
N THR A 372 -1.08 4.26 -4.22
CA THR A 372 -2.21 4.13 -5.14
C THR A 372 -3.07 2.93 -4.75
N LEU A 373 -4.32 3.21 -4.35
CA LEU A 373 -5.26 2.25 -3.77
C LEU A 373 -6.47 2.04 -4.67
N LYS A 374 -7.17 0.92 -4.47
CA LYS A 374 -8.46 0.66 -5.12
C LYS A 374 -9.52 1.64 -4.62
N GLY A 375 -10.35 2.17 -5.52
CA GLY A 375 -11.40 3.15 -5.27
C GLY A 375 -12.30 2.79 -4.08
N ILE A 376 -12.65 1.51 -3.97
CA ILE A 376 -13.48 0.98 -2.88
C ILE A 376 -12.90 1.24 -1.47
N LEU A 377 -11.57 1.33 -1.34
CA LEU A 377 -10.91 1.56 -0.05
C LEU A 377 -11.13 3.00 0.46
N LYS A 378 -11.61 3.91 -0.39
CA LYS A 378 -12.03 5.26 0.01
C LYS A 378 -13.18 5.25 1.03
N TYR A 379 -14.00 4.20 1.03
CA TYR A 379 -15.23 4.12 1.82
C TYR A 379 -15.08 3.38 3.16
N LEU A 380 -13.86 2.92 3.50
CA LEU A 380 -13.57 2.40 4.84
C LEU A 380 -13.59 3.53 5.88
N PRO A 381 -14.02 3.28 7.14
CA PRO A 381 -14.20 4.32 8.16
C PRO A 381 -12.96 5.20 8.34
N GLY A 382 -13.15 6.52 8.45
CA GLY A 382 -12.08 7.52 8.50
C GLY A 382 -11.83 8.30 7.20
N ALA A 383 -12.86 8.51 6.36
CA ALA A 383 -12.79 9.34 5.16
C ALA A 383 -14.16 9.88 4.75
N VAL A 384 -14.36 11.21 4.75
CA VAL A 384 -15.31 11.90 3.85
C VAL A 384 -14.85 13.34 3.61
N LEU A 385 -14.82 13.76 2.34
CA LEU A 385 -15.54 14.93 1.78
C LEU A 385 -15.78 14.66 0.27
N LYS A 386 -17.04 14.81 -0.19
CA LYS A 386 -17.52 14.75 -1.60
C LYS A 386 -17.18 16.09 -2.29
N LYS A 387 -17.03 16.26 -3.63
CA LYS A 387 -18.03 16.06 -4.71
C LYS A 387 -17.40 16.41 -6.08
N TYR A 388 -17.61 15.60 -7.12
CA TYR A 388 -18.04 16.00 -8.47
C TYR A 388 -18.65 14.77 -9.14
N GLU A 389 -19.97 14.65 -9.01
CA GLU A 389 -20.81 13.63 -9.64
C GLU A 389 -22.05 14.37 -10.11
N ILE A 390 -22.06 14.79 -11.37
CA ILE A 390 -23.26 15.14 -12.12
C ILE A 390 -23.05 14.54 -13.51
N GLU A 391 -24.01 13.69 -13.91
CA GLU A 391 -24.22 13.10 -15.24
C GLU A 391 -23.22 12.03 -15.72
N ARG A 392 -23.61 10.75 -15.60
CA ARG A 392 -23.57 9.72 -16.67
C ARG A 392 -23.81 8.31 -16.11
N GLN A 393 -25.03 8.02 -15.67
CA GLN A 393 -25.51 6.63 -15.51
C GLN A 393 -26.27 6.12 -16.75
N ARG A 394 -26.30 6.86 -17.87
CA ARG A 394 -27.07 6.49 -19.06
C ARG A 394 -26.30 5.87 -20.23
N SER A 395 -24.98 5.68 -20.12
CA SER A 395 -24.17 5.18 -21.26
C SER A 395 -23.45 3.84 -21.02
N TYR A 396 -23.86 3.09 -20.00
CA TYR A 396 -23.20 1.85 -19.56
C TYR A 396 -23.44 0.61 -20.46
N TRP A 397 -24.09 0.75 -21.62
CA TRP A 397 -24.52 -0.42 -22.43
C TRP A 397 -24.26 -0.35 -23.95
N THR A 398 -23.48 0.61 -24.47
CA THR A 398 -23.40 0.80 -25.94
C THR A 398 -22.03 0.63 -26.60
N TRP A 399 -20.97 0.18 -25.89
CA TRP A 399 -19.62 0.15 -26.49
C TRP A 399 -18.80 -1.14 -26.26
N MET A 400 -19.44 -2.29 -26.03
CA MET A 400 -18.77 -3.60 -26.04
C MET A 400 -18.77 -4.29 -27.42
N THR A 401 -18.89 -3.54 -28.53
CA THR A 401 -18.89 -4.11 -29.89
C THR A 401 -18.20 -3.24 -30.95
N LYS A 402 -17.12 -2.53 -30.61
CA LYS A 402 -16.15 -2.06 -31.61
C LYS A 402 -14.72 -2.10 -31.08
#